data_AF-A0A958AII8-F1
#
_entry.id   AF-A0A958AII8-F1
#
_cell.length_a   1.000
_cell.length_b   1.000
_cell.length_c   1.000
_cell.angle_alpha   90.00
_cell.angle_beta   90.00
_cell.angle_gamma   90.00
#
_symmetry.space_group_name_H-M   'P 1'
#
loop_
_entity.id
_entity.type
_entity.pdbx_description
1 polymer ?
#
loop_
_entity_poly.entity_id
_entity_poly.type
_entity_poly.pdbx_seq_one_letter_code
_entity_poly.pdbx_strand_id
1 'polypeptide(L)'
;SHMLGNKFLTILTNLLYGTSLSDMETCYKCFRRDVIADMPLRSRRFEIEPELTAKILKRGYTIFEVPISYNGRVFHEGKKISWLDGWPAIRTLLKYRFVD
;
A
#
# COMPACT_ATOMS: atom_id res chain seq x y z
N SER A 1 -16.80 -0.96 6.73
CA SER A 1 -15.76 -1.86 7.26
C SER A 1 -14.42 -1.81 6.51
N HIS A 2 -14.35 -1.56 5.20
CA HIS A 2 -13.07 -1.45 4.46
C HIS A 2 -12.23 -0.22 4.81
N MET A 3 -12.86 0.94 4.98
CA MET A 3 -12.13 2.17 5.34
C MET A 3 -11.36 2.01 6.66
N LEU A 4 -11.87 1.19 7.60
CA LEU A 4 -11.15 0.84 8.83
C LEU A 4 -9.96 -0.08 8.57
N GLY A 5 -10.09 -1.05 7.64
CA GLY A 5 -8.98 -1.93 7.25
C GLY A 5 -7.85 -1.18 6.56
N ASN A 6 -8.18 -0.31 5.60
CA ASN A 6 -7.18 0.53 4.93
C ASN A 6 -6.53 1.48 5.94
N LYS A 7 -7.30 2.15 6.80
CA LYS A 7 -6.75 3.00 7.87
C LYS A 7 -5.81 2.23 8.79
N PHE A 8 -6.15 1.00 9.16
CA PHE A 8 -5.27 0.15 9.97
C PHE A 8 -3.94 -0.15 9.25
N LEU A 9 -3.99 -0.53 7.97
CA LEU A 9 -2.80 -0.78 7.15
C LEU A 9 -1.93 0.47 7.00
N THR A 10 -2.56 1.63 6.79
CA THR A 10 -1.87 2.92 6.71
C THR A 10 -1.17 3.26 8.03
N ILE A 11 -1.84 3.12 9.17
CA ILE A 11 -1.25 3.35 10.50
C ILE A 11 -0.07 2.41 10.73
N LEU A 12 -0.22 1.12 10.42
CA LEU A 12 0.86 0.13 10.54
C LEU A 12 2.06 0.51 9.67
N THR A 13 1.83 0.94 8.44
CA THR A 13 2.88 1.37 7.51
C THR A 13 3.60 2.62 8.02
N ASN A 14 2.84 3.61 8.48
CA ASN A 14 3.37 4.83 9.08
C ASN A 14 4.27 4.52 10.28
N LEU A 15 3.84 3.61 11.15
CA LEU A 15 4.61 3.17 12.31
C LEU A 15 5.90 2.42 11.92
N LEU A 16 5.81 1.48 10.96
CA LEU A 16 6.94 0.62 10.58
C LEU A 16 8.03 1.38 9.80
N TYR A 17 7.63 2.31 8.95
CA TYR A 17 8.52 3.01 8.02
C TYR A 17 8.74 4.48 8.38
N GLY A 18 8.14 4.98 9.46
CA GLY A 18 8.33 6.36 9.93
C GLY A 18 7.77 7.40 8.98
N THR A 19 6.58 7.15 8.43
CA THR A 19 5.93 8.04 7.45
C THR A 19 4.59 8.57 7.96
N SER A 20 4.03 9.56 7.27
CA SER A 20 2.73 10.15 7.59
C SER A 20 1.82 10.13 6.37
N LEU A 21 1.51 8.93 5.86
CA LEU A 21 0.55 8.76 4.78
C LEU A 21 -0.89 8.81 5.31
N SER A 22 -1.78 9.42 4.53
CA SER A 22 -3.22 9.46 4.78
C SER A 22 -3.94 8.20 4.26
N ASP A 23 -3.49 7.65 3.13
CA ASP A 23 -3.95 6.37 2.60
C ASP A 23 -2.84 5.64 1.84
N MET A 24 -2.50 4.43 2.28
CA MET A 24 -1.48 3.61 1.62
C MET A 24 -2.05 2.77 0.47
N GLU A 25 -3.33 2.39 0.53
CA GLU A 25 -3.99 1.46 -0.40
C GLU A 25 -4.83 2.22 -1.45
N THR A 26 -4.19 3.10 -2.19
CA THR A 26 -4.86 4.01 -3.14
C THR A 26 -5.10 3.38 -4.51
N CYS A 27 -4.48 2.23 -4.82
CA CYS A 27 -4.47 1.55 -6.11
C CYS A 27 -4.03 2.44 -7.30
N TYR A 28 -3.56 3.66 -7.02
CA TYR A 28 -3.15 4.65 -7.99
C TYR A 28 -1.90 5.36 -7.49
N LYS A 29 -0.76 4.98 -8.07
CA LYS A 29 0.56 5.49 -7.70
C LYS A 29 1.36 5.80 -8.95
N CYS A 30 1.97 6.97 -8.98
CA CYS A 30 2.84 7.41 -10.06
C CYS A 30 4.29 7.40 -9.58
N PHE A 31 5.17 6.83 -10.40
CA PHE A 31 6.59 6.73 -10.10
C PHE A 31 7.43 7.24 -11.26
N ARG A 32 8.59 7.79 -10.95
CA ARG A 32 9.61 8.01 -11.98
C ARG A 32 10.20 6.65 -12.40
N ARG A 33 10.56 6.51 -13.67
CA ARG A 33 11.01 5.24 -14.25
C ARG A 33 12.28 4.71 -13.56
N ASP A 34 13.23 5.59 -13.30
CA ASP A 34 14.49 5.32 -12.60
C ASP A 34 14.28 4.74 -11.20
N VAL A 35 13.24 5.19 -10.48
CA VAL A 35 12.93 4.70 -9.13
C VAL A 35 12.45 3.24 -9.15
N ILE A 36 11.70 2.85 -10.19
CA ILE A 36 11.05 1.53 -10.26
C ILE A 36 11.80 0.50 -11.09
N ALA A 37 12.62 0.92 -12.05
CA ALA A 37 13.28 0.02 -13.00
C ALA A 37 14.14 -1.05 -12.32
N ASP A 38 14.88 -0.67 -11.28
CA ASP A 38 15.78 -1.58 -10.55
C ASP A 38 15.12 -2.20 -9.31
N MET A 39 13.79 -2.15 -9.19
CA MET A 39 13.06 -2.68 -8.03
C MET A 39 12.53 -4.09 -8.32
N PRO A 40 13.08 -5.14 -7.68
CA PRO A 40 12.60 -6.50 -7.92
C PRO A 40 11.26 -6.71 -7.23
N LEU A 41 10.15 -6.63 -7.96
CA LEU A 41 8.80 -6.87 -7.41
C LEU A 41 8.49 -8.37 -7.44
N ARG A 42 7.98 -8.92 -6.33
CA ARG A 42 7.69 -10.37 -6.20
C ARG A 42 6.22 -10.68 -5.95
N SER A 43 5.45 -9.72 -5.44
CA SER A 43 4.02 -9.89 -5.16
C SER A 43 3.19 -9.93 -6.44
N ARG A 44 2.11 -10.73 -6.43
CA ARG A 44 1.30 -11.05 -7.63
C ARG A 44 -0.17 -10.61 -7.53
N ARG A 45 -0.56 -9.99 -6.42
CA ARG A 45 -1.95 -9.66 -6.09
C ARG A 45 -1.99 -8.32 -5.32
N PHE A 46 -2.92 -8.18 -4.38
CA PHE A 46 -3.10 -7.01 -3.53
C PHE A 46 -1.83 -6.61 -2.75
N GLU A 47 -0.98 -7.58 -2.43
CA GLU A 47 0.32 -7.38 -1.78
C GLU A 47 1.30 -6.48 -2.55
N ILE A 48 1.05 -6.18 -3.83
CA ILE A 48 1.94 -5.34 -4.63
C ILE A 48 2.02 -3.90 -4.11
N GLU A 49 0.90 -3.37 -3.62
CA GLU A 49 0.82 -2.03 -3.06
C GLU A 49 1.69 -1.85 -1.80
N PRO A 50 1.60 -2.74 -0.79
CA PRO A 50 2.47 -2.68 0.36
C PRO A 50 3.93 -2.99 0.01
N GLU A 51 4.22 -3.90 -0.93
CA GLU A 51 5.61 -4.16 -1.38
C GLU A 51 6.26 -2.91 -1.99
N LEU A 52 5.55 -2.25 -2.93
CA LEU A 52 6.01 -1.02 -3.56
C LEU A 52 6.30 0.06 -2.53
N THR A 53 5.35 0.29 -1.64
CA THR A 53 5.45 1.33 -0.61
C THR A 53 6.64 1.03 0.32
N ALA A 54 6.75 -0.19 0.82
CA ALA A 54 7.85 -0.63 1.67
C ALA A 54 9.22 -0.40 1.01
N LYS A 55 9.39 -0.82 -0.24
CA LYS A 55 10.68 -0.74 -0.94
C LYS A 55 11.07 0.69 -1.30
N ILE A 56 10.11 1.53 -1.67
CA ILE A 56 10.34 2.95 -1.94
C ILE A 56 10.80 3.68 -0.67
N LEU A 57 10.11 3.42 0.45
CA LEU A 57 10.47 4.02 1.74
C LEU A 57 11.84 3.53 2.24
N LYS A 58 12.17 2.26 2.05
CA LYS A 58 13.51 1.72 2.36
C LYS A 58 14.63 2.32 1.52
N ARG A 59 14.34 2.70 0.27
CA ARG A 59 15.29 3.42 -0.60
C ARG A 59 15.44 4.91 -0.22
N GLY A 60 14.72 5.38 0.80
CA GLY A 60 14.82 6.75 1.30
C GLY A 60 14.04 7.78 0.46
N TYR A 61 13.17 7.34 -0.44
CA TYR A 61 12.32 8.26 -1.21
C TYR A 61 11.14 8.74 -0.38
N THR A 62 10.80 10.01 -0.53
CA THR A 62 9.60 10.61 0.05
C THR A 62 8.40 10.40 -0.87
N ILE A 63 7.29 9.94 -0.30
CA ILE A 63 6.01 9.80 -1.01
C ILE A 63 5.20 11.07 -0.79
N PHE A 64 4.69 11.64 -1.88
CA PHE A 64 3.79 12.79 -1.84
C PHE A 64 2.37 12.36 -2.19
N GLU A 65 1.42 12.76 -1.35
CA GLU A 65 0.00 12.48 -1.57
C GLU A 65 -0.65 13.65 -2.31
N VAL A 66 -1.30 13.34 -3.44
CA VAL A 66 -2.10 14.31 -4.19
C VAL A 66 -3.57 14.03 -3.87
N PRO A 67 -4.33 15.01 -3.35
CA PRO A 67 -5.73 14.80 -3.02
C PRO A 67 -6.54 14.52 -4.29
N ILE A 68 -7.38 13.49 -4.24
CA ILE A 68 -8.30 13.13 -5.32
C ILE A 68 -9.73 13.04 -4.82
N SER A 69 -10.68 13.37 -5.69
CA SER A 69 -12.09 13.09 -5.45
C SER A 69 -12.40 11.69 -5.99
N TYR A 70 -12.62 10.73 -5.09
CA TYR A 70 -12.97 9.36 -5.46
C TYR A 70 -14.45 9.07 -5.16
N ASN A 71 -15.19 8.67 -6.18
CA ASN A 71 -16.57 8.21 -6.03
C ASN A 71 -16.58 6.69 -5.89
N GLY A 72 -16.60 6.21 -4.65
CA GLY A 72 -16.48 4.79 -4.35
C GLY A 72 -17.75 4.02 -4.70
N ARG A 73 -17.59 2.90 -5.41
CA ARG A 73 -18.69 1.93 -5.63
C ARG A 73 -19.31 1.45 -4.32
N VAL A 74 -20.63 1.35 -4.29
CA VAL A 74 -21.39 0.84 -3.14
C VAL A 74 -21.27 -0.69 -3.05
N PHE A 75 -21.42 -1.24 -1.85
CA PHE A 75 -21.20 -2.67 -1.58
C PHE A 75 -22.03 -3.60 -2.47
N HIS A 76 -23.23 -3.16 -2.85
CA HIS A 76 -24.16 -3.89 -3.72
C HIS A 76 -23.71 -3.98 -5.20
N GLU A 77 -22.73 -3.20 -5.64
CA GLU A 77 -22.22 -3.20 -7.02
C GLU A 77 -21.10 -4.24 -7.27
N GLY A 78 -21.01 -5.28 -6.43
CA GLY A 78 -20.06 -6.38 -6.63
C GLY A 78 -18.61 -6.04 -6.26
N LYS A 79 -18.41 -5.31 -5.16
CA LYS A 79 -17.07 -5.02 -4.62
C LYS A 79 -16.42 -6.32 -4.13
N LYS A 80 -15.35 -6.76 -4.80
CA LYS A 80 -14.70 -8.07 -4.61
C LYS A 80 -13.65 -8.13 -3.48
N ILE A 81 -13.42 -7.04 -2.78
CA ILE A 81 -12.36 -6.96 -1.75
C ILE A 81 -12.96 -7.39 -0.42
N SER A 82 -12.30 -8.33 0.28
CA SER A 82 -12.70 -8.78 1.61
C SER A 82 -11.62 -8.44 2.63
N TRP A 83 -11.96 -8.39 3.93
CA TRP A 83 -10.99 -8.21 5.02
C TRP A 83 -9.93 -9.32 5.03
N LEU A 84 -10.24 -10.48 4.44
CA LEU A 84 -9.32 -11.58 4.21
C LEU A 84 -8.14 -11.21 3.29
N ASP A 85 -8.31 -10.23 2.40
CA ASP A 85 -7.25 -9.75 1.52
C ASP A 85 -6.26 -8.80 2.24
N GLY A 86 -6.62 -8.32 3.43
CA GLY A 86 -5.75 -7.47 4.26
C GLY A 86 -4.67 -8.24 5.02
N TRP A 87 -4.89 -9.51 5.34
CA TRP A 87 -3.89 -10.33 6.05
C TRP A 87 -2.60 -10.58 5.23
N PRO A 88 -2.69 -10.94 3.93
CA PRO A 88 -1.54 -10.98 3.05
C PRO A 88 -0.77 -9.65 2.98
N ALA A 89 -1.48 -8.51 2.97
CA ALA A 89 -0.86 -7.17 2.96
C ALA A 89 -0.04 -6.91 4.24
N ILE A 90 -0.57 -7.23 5.42
CA ILE A 90 0.15 -7.10 6.70
C ILE A 90 1.40 -7.97 6.70
N ARG A 91 1.28 -9.25 6.31
CA ARG A 91 2.42 -10.18 6.24
C ARG A 91 3.49 -9.65 5.29
N THR A 92 3.09 -9.03 4.20
CA THR A 92 4.00 -8.45 3.20
C THR A 92 4.75 -7.25 3.76
N LEU A 93 4.05 -6.31 4.43
CA LEU A 93 4.67 -5.16 5.09
C LEU A 93 5.72 -5.58 6.11
N LEU A 94 5.40 -6.57 6.95
CA LEU A 94 6.33 -7.09 7.96
C LEU A 94 7.52 -7.82 7.32
N LYS A 95 7.26 -8.68 6.32
CA LYS A 95 8.32 -9.41 5.62
C LYS A 95 9.34 -8.47 4.98
N TYR A 96 8.90 -7.46 4.23
CA TYR A 96 9.81 -6.53 3.57
C TYR A 96 10.47 -5.52 4.53
N ARG A 97 9.94 -5.36 5.75
CA ARG A 97 10.57 -4.52 6.78
C ARG A 97 11.78 -5.18 7.44
N PHE A 98 11.69 -6.48 7.70
CA PHE A 98 12.62 -7.21 8.57
C PHE A 98 13.50 -8.25 7.85
N VAL A 99 13.08 -8.78 6.70
CA VAL A 99 13.75 -9.91 6.03
C VAL A 99 14.50 -9.48 4.76
N ASP A 100 13.88 -8.59 3.99
CA ASP A 100 14.49 -7.91 2.85
C ASP A 100 15.15 -6.62 3.35
#